data_AF-A0A8B6LWY5-F1
#
_entry.id   AF-A0A8B6LWY5-F1
#
_cell.length_a   1.000
_cell.length_b   1.000
_cell.length_c   1.000
_cell.angle_alpha   90.00
_cell.angle_beta   90.00
_cell.angle_gamma   90.00
#
_symmetry.space_group_name_H-M   'P 1'
#
loop_
_entity.id
_entity.type
_entity.pdbx_description
1 polymer ?
#
loop_
_entity_poly.entity_id
_entity_poly.type
_entity_poly.pdbx_seq_one_letter_code
_entity_poly.pdbx_strand_id
1 'polypeptide(L)'
;MKANVKTALALEQAAHKSAKGTVLEVAKKNPGLLANRLAQSPDLANGLADFDYIVDELLSAGQREHIHRMLDSRSLNAKARLIIVTALLTT
;
A
#
# COMPACT_ATOMS: atom_id res chain seq x y z
N MET A 1 2.67 -18.19 -36.56
CA MET A 1 3.42 -17.32 -35.63
C MET A 1 2.72 -17.35 -34.27
N LYS A 2 3.24 -18.11 -33.29
CA LYS A 2 2.65 -18.28 -31.94
C LYS A 2 3.72 -17.99 -30.87
N ALA A 3 4.17 -16.76 -30.82
CA ALA A 3 4.99 -16.24 -29.72
C ALA A 3 4.42 -14.86 -29.41
N ASN A 4 3.68 -14.70 -28.31
CA ASN A 4 3.49 -13.38 -27.67
C ASN A 4 2.60 -13.41 -26.41
N VAL A 5 1.71 -14.39 -26.24
CA VAL A 5 0.74 -14.32 -25.12
C VAL A 5 1.39 -14.65 -23.76
N LYS A 6 2.28 -15.65 -23.70
CA LYS A 6 2.99 -16.00 -22.45
C LYS A 6 4.00 -14.92 -22.04
N THR A 7 4.60 -14.22 -23.01
CA THR A 7 5.60 -13.18 -22.77
C THR A 7 4.97 -11.90 -22.22
N ALA A 8 3.80 -11.50 -22.74
CA ALA A 8 3.06 -10.35 -22.22
C ALA A 8 2.56 -10.56 -20.79
N LEU A 9 2.02 -11.75 -20.50
CA LEU A 9 1.55 -12.11 -19.16
C LEU A 9 2.71 -12.18 -18.14
N ALA A 10 3.87 -12.68 -18.56
CA ALA A 10 5.08 -12.67 -17.75
C ALA A 10 5.63 -11.23 -17.55
N LEU A 11 5.53 -10.37 -18.56
CA LEU A 11 5.91 -8.94 -18.46
C LEU A 11 4.98 -8.19 -17.50
N GLU A 12 3.67 -8.38 -17.59
CA GLU A 12 2.70 -7.80 -16.65
C GLU A 12 2.93 -8.30 -15.23
N GLN A 13 3.21 -9.59 -15.04
CA GLN A 13 3.54 -10.15 -13.73
C GLN A 13 4.87 -9.61 -13.18
N ALA A 14 5.87 -9.41 -14.03
CA ALA A 14 7.16 -8.82 -13.65
C ALA A 14 7.01 -7.34 -13.30
N ALA A 15 6.23 -6.56 -14.08
CA ALA A 15 5.91 -5.17 -13.80
C ALA A 15 5.10 -5.05 -12.49
N HIS A 16 4.13 -5.94 -12.26
CA HIS A 16 3.40 -6.01 -10.99
C HIS A 16 4.30 -6.40 -9.83
N LYS A 17 5.22 -7.37 -9.97
CA LYS A 17 6.19 -7.72 -8.92
C LYS A 17 7.16 -6.58 -8.61
N SER A 18 7.61 -5.85 -9.64
CA SER A 18 8.49 -4.69 -9.48
C SER A 18 7.78 -3.55 -8.73
N ALA A 19 6.53 -3.24 -9.09
CA ALA A 19 5.73 -2.24 -8.37
C ALA A 19 5.39 -2.67 -6.93
N LYS A 20 5.11 -3.96 -6.69
CA LYS A 20 4.79 -4.53 -5.37
C LYS A 20 5.93 -4.38 -4.36
N GLY A 21 7.16 -4.71 -4.75
CA GLY A 21 8.34 -4.51 -3.89
C GLY A 21 8.64 -3.03 -3.65
N THR A 22 8.36 -2.17 -4.64
CA THR A 22 8.70 -0.75 -4.59
C THR A 22 7.94 0.00 -3.50
N VAL A 23 6.65 -0.26 -3.30
CA VAL A 23 5.86 0.50 -2.31
C VAL A 23 6.30 0.18 -0.88
N LEU A 24 6.53 -1.09 -0.55
CA LEU A 24 7.06 -1.49 0.75
C LEU A 24 8.50 -0.97 0.96
N GLU A 25 9.35 -0.99 -0.07
CA GLU A 25 10.67 -0.37 0.02
C GLU A 25 10.59 1.15 0.28
N VAL A 26 9.63 1.85 -0.34
CA VAL A 26 9.40 3.27 -0.08
C VAL A 26 8.86 3.48 1.34
N ALA A 27 8.00 2.60 1.85
CA ALA A 27 7.55 2.64 3.24
C ALA A 27 8.74 2.56 4.22
N LYS A 28 9.71 1.68 3.94
CA LYS A 28 10.92 1.50 4.77
C LYS A 28 11.90 2.66 4.66
N LYS A 29 12.15 3.16 3.44
CA LYS A 29 13.17 4.20 3.18
C LYS A 29 12.65 5.62 3.42
N ASN A 30 11.37 5.87 3.12
CA ASN A 30 10.73 7.19 3.16
C ASN A 30 9.28 7.09 3.65
N PRO A 31 9.04 6.64 4.89
CA PRO A 31 7.69 6.40 5.42
C PRO A 31 6.80 7.65 5.37
N GLY A 32 7.34 8.83 5.71
CA GLY A 32 6.57 10.07 5.70
C GLY A 32 6.07 10.49 4.32
N LEU A 33 6.87 10.26 3.27
CA LEU A 33 6.46 10.57 1.89
C LEU A 33 5.29 9.66 1.46
N LEU A 34 5.40 8.37 1.75
CA LEU A 34 4.35 7.41 1.41
C LEU A 34 3.07 7.68 2.22
N ALA A 35 3.20 7.88 3.53
CA ALA A 35 2.07 8.17 4.42
C ALA A 35 1.33 9.45 3.99
N ASN A 36 2.07 10.51 3.63
CA ASN A 36 1.45 11.73 3.11
C ASN A 36 0.69 11.49 1.79
N ARG A 37 1.29 10.75 0.84
CA ARG A 37 0.61 10.40 -0.42
C ARG A 37 -0.64 9.57 -0.20
N LEU A 38 -0.59 8.57 0.68
CA LEU A 38 -1.73 7.74 0.99
C LEU A 38 -2.83 8.50 1.76
N ALA A 39 -2.46 9.46 2.62
CA ALA A 39 -3.42 10.32 3.29
C ALA A 39 -4.12 11.30 2.32
N GLN A 40 -3.41 11.77 1.29
CA GLN A 40 -3.99 12.63 0.24
C GLN A 40 -4.83 11.85 -0.76
N SER A 41 -4.49 10.59 -1.03
CA SER A 41 -5.21 9.72 -1.97
C SER A 41 -5.42 8.32 -1.37
N PRO A 42 -6.38 8.18 -0.41
CA PRO A 42 -6.60 6.92 0.31
C PRO A 42 -7.13 5.79 -0.57
N ASP A 43 -7.68 6.10 -1.75
CA ASP A 43 -8.10 5.12 -2.74
C ASP A 43 -6.93 4.28 -3.28
N LEU A 44 -5.71 4.83 -3.28
CA LEU A 44 -4.51 4.11 -3.69
C LEU A 44 -4.24 2.90 -2.80
N ALA A 45 -4.58 2.97 -1.51
CA ALA A 45 -4.41 1.88 -0.56
C ALA A 45 -5.27 0.66 -0.89
N ASN A 46 -6.40 0.84 -1.60
CA ASN A 46 -7.35 -0.23 -1.89
C ASN A 46 -6.77 -1.34 -2.78
N GLY A 47 -5.79 -1.00 -3.61
CA GLY A 47 -5.14 -1.91 -4.57
C GLY A 47 -3.74 -2.36 -4.16
N LEU A 48 -3.23 -1.90 -3.02
CA LEU A 48 -1.89 -2.28 -2.57
C LEU A 48 -1.88 -3.72 -2.09
N ALA A 49 -1.00 -4.52 -2.69
CA ALA A 49 -0.61 -5.79 -2.09
C ALA A 49 0.22 -5.52 -0.84
N ASP A 50 0.12 -6.42 0.15
CA ASP A 50 0.91 -6.34 1.39
C ASP A 50 0.67 -5.03 2.17
N PHE A 51 -0.56 -4.49 2.06
CA PHE A 51 -0.95 -3.23 2.69
C PHE A 51 -0.90 -3.29 4.23
N ASP A 52 -1.09 -4.47 4.81
CA ASP A 52 -0.85 -4.75 6.23
C ASP A 52 0.59 -4.43 6.64
N TYR A 53 1.57 -5.00 5.96
CA TYR A 53 2.98 -4.72 6.24
C TYR A 53 3.33 -3.25 6.01
N ILE A 54 2.76 -2.63 4.98
CA ILE A 54 2.97 -1.20 4.72
C ILE A 54 2.44 -0.37 5.90
N VAL A 55 1.23 -0.65 6.40
CA VAL A 55 0.66 0.07 7.54
C VAL A 55 1.52 -0.12 8.79
N ASP A 56 1.99 -1.33 9.07
CA ASP A 56 2.85 -1.62 10.22
C ASP A 56 4.16 -0.83 10.17
N GLU A 57 4.81 -0.77 9.01
CA GLU A 57 6.03 0.04 8.80
C GLU A 57 5.75 1.53 9.00
N LEU A 58 4.63 2.04 8.47
CA LEU A 58 4.24 3.44 8.64
C LEU A 58 3.94 3.79 10.10
N LEU A 59 3.25 2.91 10.84
CA LEU A 59 2.98 3.10 12.26
C LEU A 59 4.26 3.04 13.09
N SER A 60 5.14 2.07 12.82
CA SER A 60 6.45 1.94 13.46
C SER A 60 7.34 3.17 13.23
N ALA A 61 7.20 3.81 12.06
CA ALA A 61 7.85 5.07 11.71
C ALA A 61 7.14 6.33 12.25
N GLY A 62 6.16 6.20 13.15
CA GLY A 62 5.47 7.31 13.81
C GLY A 62 4.44 8.03 12.95
N GLN A 63 4.01 7.47 11.81
CA GLN A 63 3.09 8.14 10.87
C GLN A 63 1.61 8.01 11.26
N ARG A 64 1.32 7.87 12.57
CA ARG A 64 -0.03 7.58 13.09
C ARG A 64 -1.07 8.63 12.67
N GLU A 65 -0.71 9.91 12.63
CA GLU A 65 -1.61 10.98 12.21
C GLU A 65 -2.08 10.83 10.74
N HIS A 66 -1.15 10.48 9.83
CA HIS A 66 -1.48 10.22 8.43
C HIS A 66 -2.40 9.01 8.28
N ILE A 67 -2.15 7.95 9.06
CA ILE A 67 -2.98 6.74 9.09
C ILE A 67 -4.41 7.05 9.58
N HIS A 68 -4.56 7.89 10.61
CA HIS A 68 -5.89 8.35 11.04
C HIS A 68 -6.60 9.17 9.95
N ARG A 69 -5.89 10.09 9.28
CA ARG A 69 -6.46 10.84 8.15
C ARG A 69 -6.95 9.92 7.02
N MET A 70 -6.26 8.81 6.75
CA MET A 70 -6.72 7.81 5.78
C MET A 70 -8.03 7.15 6.19
N LEU A 71 -8.20 6.82 7.49
CA LEU A 71 -9.44 6.23 8.00
C LEU A 71 -10.63 7.16 7.80
N ASP A 72 -10.47 8.47 7.93
CA ASP A 72 -11.58 9.40 7.78
C ASP A 72 -12.09 9.50 6.33
N SER A 73 -11.32 9.00 5.37
CA SER A 73 -11.70 9.02 3.97
C SER A 73 -12.77 8.00 3.61
N ARG A 74 -13.79 8.46 2.89
CA ARG A 74 -14.83 7.61 2.30
C ARG A 74 -14.35 6.79 1.10
N SER A 75 -13.21 7.15 0.50
CA SER A 75 -12.64 6.43 -0.65
C SER A 75 -11.88 5.18 -0.25
N LEU A 76 -11.56 5.03 1.04
CA LEU A 76 -10.92 3.83 1.58
C LEU A 76 -11.96 2.71 1.75
N ASN A 77 -11.72 1.57 1.10
CA ASN A 77 -12.63 0.43 1.14
C ASN A 77 -12.62 -0.26 2.52
N ALA A 78 -13.63 -1.10 2.77
CA ALA A 78 -13.80 -1.77 4.05
C ALA A 78 -12.61 -2.67 4.43
N LYS A 79 -11.95 -3.32 3.45
CA LYS A 79 -10.82 -4.21 3.69
C LYS A 79 -9.58 -3.44 4.15
N ALA A 80 -9.20 -2.38 3.44
CA ALA A 80 -8.06 -1.53 3.79
C ALA A 80 -8.30 -0.82 5.13
N ARG A 81 -9.53 -0.37 5.37
CA ARG A 81 -9.95 0.16 6.67
C ARG A 81 -9.76 -0.85 7.80
N LEU A 82 -10.21 -2.10 7.60
CA LEU A 82 -10.04 -3.15 8.60
C LEU A 82 -8.57 -3.43 8.92
N ILE A 83 -7.70 -3.44 7.90
CA ILE A 83 -6.25 -3.61 8.08
C ILE A 83 -5.70 -2.49 8.98
N ILE A 84 -6.01 -1.23 8.65
CA ILE A 84 -5.55 -0.08 9.44
C ILE A 84 -6.04 -0.15 10.89
N VAL A 85 -7.33 -0.42 11.09
CA VAL A 85 -7.92 -0.53 12.44
C VAL A 85 -7.25 -1.65 13.23
N THR A 86 -7.02 -2.80 12.60
CA THR A 86 -6.35 -3.95 13.25
C THR A 86 -4.95 -3.56 13.69
N ALA A 87 -4.15 -2.95 12.81
CA ALA A 87 -2.79 -2.53 13.12
C ALA A 87 -2.74 -1.50 14.26
N LEU A 88 -3.68 -0.54 14.29
CA LEU A 88 -3.76 0.46 15.36
C LEU A 88 -4.11 -0.11 16.74
N LEU A 89 -4.79 -1.26 16.80
CA LEU A 89 -5.14 -1.94 18.05
C LEU A 89 -4.00 -2.81 18.58
N THR A 90 -3.07 -3.22 17.71
CA THR A 90 -1.95 -4.10 18.05
C THR A 90 -0.64 -3.35 18.35
N THR A 91 -0.59 -2.04 18.11
CA THR A 91 0.63 -1.21 18.22
C THR A 91 0.46 -0.05 19.20
#